data_AF-A0A8T5T9W6-F1
#
_entry.id   AF-A0A8T5T9W6-F1
#
_cell.length_a   1.000
_cell.length_b   1.000
_cell.length_c   1.000
_cell.angle_alpha   90.00
_cell.angle_beta   90.00
_cell.angle_gamma   90.00
#
_symmetry.space_group_name_H-M   'P 1'
#
loop_
_entity.id
_entity.type
_entity.pdbx_description
1 polymer ?
#
loop_
_entity_poly.entity_id
_entity_poly.type
_entity_poly.pdbx_seq_one_letter_code
_entity_poly.pdbx_strand_id
1 'polypeptide(L)'
;MNEHNKNLELYLKSENFDAINEFLIEASKTPHLKNLIDIDYLITNSPNSLLNHFAINLIFLLGEISKNHFLSDYYIEFMTETYFKSDRWIRSEILFAFSKSIRNDDLFKKISEIIEFALTDDYDPIRINALTIINNTRNIPRRYFPRMIKNLESKNPKISEKSIEALKKHVVSIDILYEILLDDNAINLYNKQILRSIMLTFFTEVHLVEDFKKIIMNSDLDLAKKELVNSEIKTYKRILQQSIL
;
A
#
# COMPACT_ATOMS: atom_id res chain seq x y z
N MET A 1 -32.28 -18.89 15.83
CA MET A 1 -31.88 -17.49 15.61
C MET A 1 -31.64 -16.87 16.97
N ASN A 2 -30.40 -16.46 17.27
CA ASN A 2 -30.03 -15.92 18.58
C ASN A 2 -30.65 -14.53 18.77
N GLU A 3 -30.79 -14.08 20.02
CA GLU A 3 -31.45 -12.81 20.36
C GLU A 3 -30.76 -11.58 19.74
N HIS A 4 -29.44 -11.60 19.54
CA HIS A 4 -28.70 -10.55 18.83
C HIS A 4 -29.10 -10.40 17.37
N ASN A 5 -29.31 -11.49 16.63
CA ASN A 5 -29.73 -11.42 15.23
C ASN A 5 -31.12 -10.78 15.08
N LYS A 6 -32.00 -10.92 16.10
CA LYS A 6 -33.32 -10.28 16.09
C LYS A 6 -33.22 -8.75 16.15
N ASN A 7 -32.27 -8.20 16.90
CA ASN A 7 -32.08 -6.75 17.00
C ASN A 7 -31.49 -6.17 15.71
N LEU A 8 -30.48 -6.83 15.12
CA LEU A 8 -29.92 -6.39 13.83
C LEU A 8 -30.94 -6.49 12.69
N GLU A 9 -31.79 -7.52 12.69
CA GLU A 9 -32.91 -7.62 11.75
C GLU A 9 -33.87 -6.44 11.87
N LEU A 10 -34.24 -6.06 13.10
CA LEU A 10 -35.10 -4.91 13.35
C LEU A 10 -34.44 -3.61 12.88
N TYR A 11 -33.15 -3.41 13.15
CA TYR A 11 -32.42 -2.22 12.71
C TYR A 11 -32.33 -2.13 11.19
N LEU A 12 -32.06 -3.25 10.49
CA LEU A 12 -32.04 -3.27 9.02
C LEU A 12 -33.41 -2.97 8.42
N LYS A 13 -34.49 -3.60 8.93
CA LYS A 13 -35.85 -3.38 8.43
C LYS A 13 -36.35 -1.95 8.69
N SER A 14 -35.85 -1.30 9.73
CA SER A 14 -36.18 0.09 10.07
C SER A 14 -35.19 1.11 9.53
N GLU A 15 -34.18 0.68 8.77
CA GLU A 15 -33.09 1.53 8.25
C GLU A 15 -32.39 2.36 9.34
N ASN A 16 -32.31 1.81 10.55
CA ASN A 16 -31.66 2.47 11.69
C ASN A 16 -30.13 2.23 11.64
N PHE A 17 -29.47 2.92 10.72
CA PHE A 17 -28.01 2.77 10.51
C PHE A 17 -27.19 3.29 11.69
N ASP A 18 -27.70 4.24 12.47
CA ASP A 18 -27.01 4.74 13.66
C ASP A 18 -26.87 3.63 14.70
N ALA A 19 -27.93 2.85 14.95
CA ALA A 19 -27.88 1.71 15.85
C ALA A 19 -26.94 0.61 15.36
N ILE A 20 -26.89 0.36 14.05
CA ILE A 20 -25.94 -0.60 13.45
C ILE A 20 -24.51 -0.12 13.62
N ASN A 21 -24.24 1.17 13.35
CA ASN A 21 -22.93 1.76 13.52
C ASN A 21 -22.47 1.75 14.98
N GLU A 22 -23.35 2.09 15.92
CA GLU A 22 -23.07 2.04 17.36
C GLU A 22 -22.72 0.61 17.80
N PHE A 23 -23.50 -0.38 17.33
CA PHE A 23 -23.19 -1.79 17.56
C PHE A 23 -21.80 -2.18 17.05
N LEU A 24 -21.47 -1.83 15.80
CA LEU A 24 -20.18 -2.17 15.18
C LEU A 24 -19.01 -1.51 15.91
N ILE A 25 -19.17 -0.25 16.31
CA ILE A 25 -18.18 0.51 17.09
C ILE A 25 -17.98 -0.14 18.46
N GLU A 26 -19.05 -0.49 19.16
CA GLU A 26 -18.94 -1.12 20.48
C GLU A 26 -18.27 -2.50 20.39
N ALA A 27 -18.67 -3.32 19.41
CA ALA A 27 -18.03 -4.60 19.13
C ALA A 27 -16.52 -4.46 18.83
N SER A 28 -16.12 -3.36 18.20
CA SER A 28 -14.72 -3.12 17.83
C SER A 28 -13.80 -2.80 19.02
N LYS A 29 -14.37 -2.36 20.16
CA LYS A 29 -13.60 -2.12 21.40
C LYS A 29 -13.11 -3.43 22.01
N THR A 30 -13.88 -4.50 21.85
CA THR A 30 -13.56 -5.84 22.37
C THR A 30 -13.84 -6.91 21.31
N PRO A 31 -13.05 -6.95 20.22
CA PRO A 31 -13.35 -7.78 19.06
C PRO A 31 -13.26 -9.27 19.39
N HIS A 32 -14.29 -10.04 19.01
CA HIS A 32 -14.36 -11.49 19.21
C HIS A 32 -14.77 -12.19 17.92
N LEU A 33 -14.28 -13.42 17.69
CA LEU A 33 -14.70 -14.26 16.56
C LEU A 33 -16.23 -14.47 16.45
N LYS A 34 -16.98 -14.27 17.54
CA LYS A 34 -18.43 -14.43 17.54
C LYS A 34 -19.12 -13.27 16.82
N ASN A 35 -18.49 -12.10 16.78
CA ASN A 35 -18.99 -10.95 16.01
C ASN A 35 -19.03 -11.24 14.50
N LEU A 36 -18.31 -12.25 14.02
CA LEU A 36 -18.41 -12.69 12.62
C LEU A 36 -19.81 -13.18 12.26
N ILE A 37 -20.57 -13.75 13.20
CA ILE A 37 -21.97 -14.17 12.97
C ILE A 37 -22.85 -12.96 12.64
N ASP A 38 -22.63 -11.85 13.36
CA ASP A 38 -23.36 -10.59 13.15
C ASP A 38 -22.93 -9.92 11.84
N ILE A 39 -21.63 -9.95 11.53
CA ILE A 39 -21.09 -9.44 10.27
C ILE A 39 -21.64 -10.25 9.07
N ASP A 40 -21.66 -11.58 9.16
CA ASP A 40 -22.24 -12.45 8.13
C ASP A 40 -23.69 -12.09 7.86
N TYR A 41 -24.45 -11.86 8.93
CA TYR A 41 -25.84 -11.45 8.82
C TYR A 41 -25.97 -10.10 8.10
N LEU A 42 -25.17 -9.09 8.49
CA LEU A 42 -25.19 -7.77 7.87
C LEU A 42 -24.80 -7.81 6.38
N ILE A 43 -23.72 -8.51 6.03
CA ILE A 43 -23.25 -8.66 4.64
C ILE A 43 -24.31 -9.37 3.79
N THR A 44 -24.88 -10.46 4.29
CA THR A 44 -25.82 -11.29 3.51
C THR A 44 -27.17 -10.61 3.30
N ASN A 45 -27.64 -9.84 4.28
CA ASN A 45 -29.01 -9.30 4.29
C ASN A 45 -29.10 -7.81 3.94
N SER A 46 -27.99 -7.18 3.55
CA SER A 46 -27.97 -5.76 3.19
C SER A 46 -27.60 -5.59 1.72
N PRO A 47 -28.45 -4.95 0.88
CA PRO A 47 -28.05 -4.58 -0.46
C PRO A 47 -26.91 -3.54 -0.40
N ASN A 48 -26.13 -3.43 -1.48
CA ASN A 48 -24.96 -2.54 -1.54
C ASN A 48 -25.27 -1.07 -1.16
N SER A 49 -26.47 -0.58 -1.48
CA SER A 49 -26.89 0.78 -1.09
C SER A 49 -26.96 0.96 0.42
N LEU A 50 -27.46 -0.04 1.15
CA LEU A 50 -27.55 -0.01 2.62
C LEU A 50 -26.19 -0.26 3.28
N LEU A 51 -25.41 -1.21 2.75
CA LEU A 51 -24.06 -1.51 3.26
C LEU A 51 -23.19 -0.26 3.35
N ASN A 52 -23.25 0.63 2.36
CA ASN A 52 -22.45 1.85 2.34
C ASN A 52 -22.66 2.77 3.56
N HIS A 53 -23.82 2.71 4.24
CA HIS A 53 -24.10 3.53 5.43
C HIS A 53 -23.32 3.08 6.67
N PHE A 54 -22.81 1.85 6.70
CA PHE A 54 -22.08 1.31 7.84
C PHE A 54 -20.82 0.50 7.45
N ALA A 55 -20.49 0.46 6.16
CA ALA A 55 -19.37 -0.31 5.61
C ALA A 55 -18.04 0.03 6.31
N ILE A 56 -17.77 1.30 6.57
CA ILE A 56 -16.52 1.73 7.22
C ILE A 56 -16.37 1.09 8.61
N ASN A 57 -17.42 1.07 9.43
CA ASN A 57 -17.37 0.49 10.77
C ASN A 57 -17.37 -1.04 10.73
N LEU A 58 -18.04 -1.63 9.73
CA LEU A 58 -18.02 -3.08 9.50
C LEU A 58 -16.60 -3.54 9.13
N ILE A 59 -15.94 -2.84 8.19
CA ILE A 59 -14.57 -3.12 7.78
C ILE A 59 -13.59 -2.86 8.94
N PHE A 60 -13.81 -1.78 9.71
CA PHE A 60 -13.02 -1.50 10.90
C PHE A 60 -13.06 -2.69 11.88
N LEU A 61 -14.27 -3.20 12.19
CA LEU A 61 -14.44 -4.36 13.05
C LEU A 61 -13.77 -5.63 12.49
N LEU A 62 -13.91 -5.90 11.18
CA LEU A 62 -13.16 -6.99 10.52
C LEU A 62 -11.65 -6.83 10.70
N GLY A 63 -11.13 -5.61 10.51
CA GLY A 63 -9.73 -5.26 10.75
C GLY A 63 -9.30 -5.52 12.19
N GLU A 64 -10.12 -5.15 13.18
CA GLU A 64 -9.85 -5.40 14.59
C GLU A 64 -9.85 -6.90 14.95
N ILE A 65 -10.80 -7.68 14.42
CA ILE A 65 -10.80 -9.15 14.57
C ILE A 65 -9.54 -9.76 13.94
N SER A 66 -9.16 -9.27 12.75
CA SER A 66 -8.02 -9.79 11.99
C SER A 66 -6.66 -9.59 12.68
N LYS A 67 -6.59 -8.68 13.66
CA LYS A 67 -5.36 -8.48 14.46
C LYS A 67 -4.94 -9.73 15.18
N ASN A 68 -5.85 -10.61 15.56
CA ASN A 68 -5.56 -11.81 16.34
C ASN A 68 -6.03 -13.11 15.67
N HIS A 69 -6.85 -13.01 14.63
CA HIS A 69 -7.46 -14.15 13.96
C HIS A 69 -7.29 -14.09 12.44
N PHE A 70 -7.16 -15.24 11.80
CA PHE A 70 -7.22 -15.31 10.34
C PHE A 70 -8.66 -15.17 9.88
N LEU A 71 -8.92 -14.20 9.00
CA LEU A 71 -10.20 -14.09 8.30
C LEU A 71 -10.27 -15.15 7.19
N SER A 72 -11.45 -15.73 6.99
CA SER A 72 -11.72 -16.62 5.86
C SER A 72 -11.73 -15.86 4.54
N ASP A 73 -11.58 -16.59 3.44
CA ASP A 73 -11.55 -16.05 2.09
C ASP A 73 -12.81 -15.24 1.75
N TYR A 74 -13.96 -15.66 2.28
CA TYR A 74 -15.22 -14.93 2.17
C TYR A 74 -15.10 -13.45 2.58
N TYR A 75 -14.46 -13.14 3.71
CA TYR A 75 -14.30 -11.75 4.15
C TYR A 75 -13.26 -10.98 3.34
N ILE A 76 -12.22 -11.68 2.86
CA ILE A 76 -11.20 -11.09 1.99
C ILE A 76 -11.81 -10.71 0.64
N GLU A 77 -12.64 -11.58 0.07
CA GLU A 77 -13.40 -11.33 -1.16
C GLU A 77 -14.38 -10.18 -0.98
N PHE A 78 -15.17 -10.19 0.10
CA PHE A 78 -16.07 -9.08 0.43
C PHE A 78 -15.35 -7.73 0.49
N MET A 79 -14.24 -7.64 1.22
CA MET A 79 -13.44 -6.39 1.30
C MET A 79 -12.83 -6.02 -0.05
N THR A 80 -12.40 -7.00 -0.85
CA THR A 80 -11.83 -6.77 -2.18
C THR A 80 -12.86 -6.20 -3.14
N GLU A 81 -14.05 -6.78 -3.19
CA GLU A 81 -15.14 -6.26 -4.03
C GLU A 81 -15.62 -4.88 -3.57
N THR A 82 -15.68 -4.68 -2.25
CA THR A 82 -16.07 -3.39 -1.67
C THR A 82 -15.06 -2.30 -2.05
N TYR A 83 -13.76 -2.61 -2.05
CA TYR A 83 -12.71 -1.65 -2.42
C TYR A 83 -12.97 -0.98 -3.79
N PHE A 84 -13.36 -1.74 -4.80
CA PHE A 84 -13.55 -1.21 -6.15
C PHE A 84 -14.86 -0.44 -6.36
N LYS A 85 -15.77 -0.47 -5.39
CA LYS A 85 -17.10 0.16 -5.49
C LYS A 85 -17.31 1.32 -4.51
N SER A 86 -16.37 1.54 -3.59
CA SER A 86 -16.52 2.48 -2.50
C SER A 86 -15.68 3.76 -2.65
N ASP A 87 -16.04 4.77 -1.86
CA ASP A 87 -15.27 6.02 -1.80
C ASP A 87 -13.90 5.85 -1.12
N ARG A 88 -13.10 6.91 -1.15
CA ARG A 88 -11.72 6.92 -0.61
C ARG A 88 -11.60 6.59 0.88
N TRP A 89 -12.61 6.86 1.70
CA TRP A 89 -12.57 6.61 3.14
C TRP A 89 -12.69 5.12 3.42
N ILE A 90 -13.68 4.47 2.80
CA ILE A 90 -13.87 3.02 2.89
C ILE A 90 -12.66 2.29 2.30
N ARG A 91 -12.17 2.72 1.12
CA ARG A 91 -10.97 2.14 0.49
C ARG A 91 -9.73 2.24 1.39
N SER A 92 -9.55 3.37 2.05
CA SER A 92 -8.47 3.57 3.04
C SER A 92 -8.61 2.63 4.24
N GLU A 93 -9.83 2.44 4.75
CA GLU A 93 -10.10 1.55 5.89
C GLU A 93 -9.88 0.07 5.53
N ILE A 94 -10.25 -0.35 4.31
CA ILE A 94 -9.97 -1.71 3.81
C ILE A 94 -8.47 -2.00 3.80
N LEU A 95 -7.67 -1.07 3.26
CA LEU A 95 -6.21 -1.22 3.27
C LEU A 95 -5.64 -1.22 4.69
N PHE A 96 -6.22 -0.41 5.58
CA PHE A 96 -5.82 -0.39 6.98
C PHE A 96 -6.13 -1.73 7.66
N ALA A 97 -7.31 -2.30 7.42
CA ALA A 97 -7.67 -3.64 7.88
C ALA A 97 -6.66 -4.69 7.37
N PHE A 98 -6.39 -4.74 6.06
CA PHE A 98 -5.38 -5.67 5.51
C PHE A 98 -3.99 -5.47 6.11
N SER A 99 -3.58 -4.23 6.38
CA SER A 99 -2.26 -3.96 7.00
C SER A 99 -2.13 -4.56 8.41
N LYS A 100 -3.24 -4.75 9.13
CA LYS A 100 -3.28 -5.43 10.44
C LYS A 100 -3.26 -6.95 10.30
N SER A 101 -3.80 -7.50 9.21
CA SER A 101 -3.93 -8.94 8.99
C SER A 101 -2.76 -9.57 8.25
N ILE A 102 -1.92 -8.77 7.57
CA ILE A 102 -0.85 -9.29 6.71
C ILE A 102 0.22 -10.03 7.53
N ARG A 103 0.07 -11.36 7.59
CA ARG A 103 0.92 -12.28 8.36
C ARG A 103 1.59 -13.34 7.49
N ASN A 104 1.10 -13.53 6.26
CA ASN A 104 1.61 -14.50 5.30
C ASN A 104 1.55 -13.95 3.86
N ASP A 105 2.32 -14.57 2.97
CA ASP A 105 2.44 -14.18 1.57
C ASP A 105 1.19 -14.53 0.74
N ASP A 106 0.29 -15.40 1.24
CA ASP A 106 -0.90 -15.82 0.52
C ASP A 106 -2.00 -14.76 0.54
N LEU A 107 -2.20 -14.07 1.68
CA LEU A 107 -3.09 -12.91 1.71
C LEU A 107 -2.59 -11.82 0.76
N PHE A 108 -1.27 -11.57 0.72
CA PHE A 108 -0.67 -10.59 -0.19
C PHE A 108 -1.03 -10.87 -1.66
N LYS A 109 -0.97 -12.15 -2.09
CA LYS A 109 -1.35 -12.53 -3.46
C LYS A 109 -2.82 -12.21 -3.75
N LYS A 110 -3.72 -12.51 -2.81
CA LYS A 110 -5.16 -12.27 -2.94
C LYS A 110 -5.50 -10.80 -3.11
N ILE A 111 -4.81 -9.92 -2.39
CA ILE A 111 -5.06 -8.47 -2.43
C ILE A 111 -4.11 -7.72 -3.39
N SER A 112 -3.35 -8.44 -4.21
CA SER A 112 -2.28 -7.86 -5.02
C SER A 112 -2.78 -6.77 -5.99
N GLU A 113 -3.94 -6.98 -6.61
CA GLU A 113 -4.56 -6.00 -7.48
C GLU A 113 -4.92 -4.70 -6.73
N ILE A 114 -5.52 -4.82 -5.53
CA ILE A 114 -5.85 -3.67 -4.67
C ILE A 114 -4.61 -2.85 -4.37
N ILE A 115 -3.51 -3.50 -3.97
CA ILE A 115 -2.24 -2.83 -3.67
C ILE A 115 -1.73 -2.09 -4.90
N GLU A 116 -1.83 -2.70 -6.08
CA GLU A 116 -1.37 -2.11 -7.33
C GLU A 116 -2.11 -0.81 -7.67
N PHE A 117 -3.43 -0.77 -7.51
CA PHE A 117 -4.23 0.45 -7.66
C PHE A 117 -3.91 1.47 -6.55
N ALA A 118 -3.83 1.00 -5.31
CA ALA A 118 -3.64 1.85 -4.13
C ALA A 118 -2.31 2.60 -4.14
N LEU A 119 -1.24 2.02 -4.71
CA LEU A 119 0.07 2.67 -4.80
C LEU A 119 0.08 3.91 -5.71
N THR A 120 -0.90 4.05 -6.59
CA THR A 120 -1.05 5.16 -7.54
C THR A 120 -2.23 6.06 -7.25
N ASP A 121 -2.91 5.85 -6.11
CA ASP A 121 -4.09 6.61 -5.74
C ASP A 121 -3.78 8.08 -5.44
N ASP A 122 -4.72 8.97 -5.71
CA ASP A 122 -4.58 10.41 -5.45
C ASP A 122 -4.73 10.76 -3.97
N TYR A 123 -5.35 9.87 -3.17
CA TYR A 123 -5.54 10.05 -1.76
C TYR A 123 -4.37 9.47 -0.94
N ASP A 124 -3.61 10.35 -0.29
CA ASP A 124 -2.39 9.99 0.45
C ASP A 124 -2.56 8.85 1.48
N PRO A 125 -3.63 8.79 2.30
CA PRO A 125 -3.82 7.67 3.24
C PRO A 125 -3.88 6.31 2.57
N ILE A 126 -4.46 6.20 1.37
CA ILE A 126 -4.51 4.95 0.59
C ILE A 126 -3.09 4.52 0.19
N ARG A 127 -2.30 5.44 -0.37
CA ARG A 127 -0.89 5.16 -0.72
C ARG A 127 -0.06 4.76 0.49
N ILE A 128 -0.23 5.45 1.62
CA ILE A 128 0.47 5.17 2.87
C ILE A 128 0.14 3.76 3.39
N ASN A 129 -1.15 3.37 3.37
CA ASN A 129 -1.56 2.06 3.83
C ASN A 129 -1.06 0.95 2.88
N ALA A 130 -1.11 1.15 1.57
CA ALA A 130 -0.55 0.22 0.59
C ALA A 130 0.96 0.00 0.79
N LEU A 131 1.73 1.08 0.97
CA LEU A 131 3.17 0.98 1.28
C LEU A 131 3.42 0.30 2.63
N THR A 132 2.53 0.47 3.61
CA THR A 132 2.62 -0.24 4.90
C THR A 132 2.41 -1.74 4.72
N ILE A 133 1.46 -2.17 3.89
CA ILE A 133 1.28 -3.59 3.54
C ILE A 133 2.54 -4.14 2.86
N ILE A 134 3.10 -3.41 1.89
CA ILE A 134 4.36 -3.77 1.21
C ILE A 134 5.51 -3.94 2.22
N ASN A 135 5.66 -3.02 3.18
CA ASN A 135 6.69 -3.07 4.21
C ASN A 135 6.50 -4.21 5.20
N ASN A 136 5.27 -4.68 5.41
CA ASN A 136 4.99 -5.82 6.27
C ASN A 136 5.09 -7.17 5.52
N THR A 137 5.15 -7.16 4.19
CA THR A 137 5.23 -8.38 3.37
C THR A 137 6.68 -8.84 3.19
N ARG A 138 6.92 -10.16 3.12
CA ARG A 138 8.29 -10.70 2.97
C ARG A 138 8.83 -10.54 1.56
N ASN A 139 8.05 -10.93 0.57
CA ASN A 139 8.43 -10.90 -0.84
C ASN A 139 7.38 -10.15 -1.65
N ILE A 140 7.83 -9.31 -2.59
CA ILE A 140 6.93 -8.62 -3.52
C ILE A 140 7.32 -8.86 -4.98
N PRO A 141 6.34 -9.00 -5.89
CA PRO A 141 6.54 -8.94 -7.33
C PRO A 141 7.27 -7.68 -7.79
N ARG A 142 8.13 -7.81 -8.81
CA ARG A 142 8.90 -6.69 -9.36
C ARG A 142 8.04 -5.54 -9.92
N ARG A 143 6.82 -5.83 -10.37
CA ARG A 143 5.88 -4.84 -10.93
C ARG A 143 5.50 -3.70 -9.98
N TYR A 144 5.78 -3.83 -8.68
CA TYR A 144 5.54 -2.76 -7.70
C TYR A 144 6.67 -1.73 -7.66
N PHE A 145 7.89 -2.05 -8.09
CA PHE A 145 9.04 -1.15 -7.99
C PHE A 145 8.87 0.18 -8.72
N PRO A 146 8.37 0.24 -9.98
CA PRO A 146 8.16 1.53 -10.65
C PRO A 146 7.21 2.45 -9.88
N ARG A 147 6.16 1.90 -9.25
CA ARG A 147 5.21 2.69 -8.46
C ARG A 147 5.82 3.23 -7.16
N MET A 148 6.67 2.45 -6.50
CA MET A 148 7.42 2.92 -5.33
C MET A 148 8.44 3.99 -5.71
N ILE A 149 9.12 3.84 -6.85
CA ILE A 149 10.03 4.86 -7.41
C ILE A 149 9.27 6.15 -7.70
N LYS A 150 8.08 6.06 -8.34
CA LYS A 150 7.23 7.23 -8.59
C LYS A 150 6.87 7.94 -7.28
N ASN A 151 6.50 7.20 -6.24
CA ASN A 151 6.12 7.76 -4.95
C ASN A 151 7.26 8.52 -4.23
N LEU A 152 8.52 8.42 -4.67
CA LEU A 152 9.62 9.27 -4.19
C LEU A 152 9.47 10.74 -4.61
N GLU A 153 8.64 11.04 -5.62
CA GLU A 153 8.31 12.42 -6.03
C GLU A 153 7.20 13.06 -5.20
N SER A 154 6.58 12.28 -4.29
CA SER A 154 5.46 12.77 -3.50
C SER A 154 5.84 13.99 -2.67
N LYS A 155 4.93 14.98 -2.63
CA LYS A 155 5.03 16.13 -1.72
C LYS A 155 4.77 15.74 -0.27
N ASN A 156 4.12 14.59 -0.04
CA ASN A 156 3.92 14.05 1.30
C ASN A 156 5.16 13.24 1.72
N PRO A 157 5.94 13.73 2.71
CA PRO A 157 7.20 13.09 3.09
C PRO A 157 7.01 11.65 3.58
N LYS A 158 5.88 11.36 4.23
CA LYS A 158 5.57 10.01 4.73
C LYS A 158 5.44 8.98 3.61
N ILE A 159 4.97 9.39 2.44
CA ILE A 159 4.87 8.52 1.25
C ILE A 159 6.26 8.22 0.70
N SER A 160 7.10 9.25 0.54
CA SER A 160 8.47 9.06 0.07
C SER A 160 9.30 8.22 1.04
N GLU A 161 9.18 8.46 2.35
CA GLU A 161 9.88 7.71 3.40
C GLU A 161 9.50 6.23 3.39
N LYS A 162 8.21 5.92 3.38
CA LYS A 162 7.74 4.53 3.31
C LYS A 162 8.11 3.84 2.01
N SER A 163 8.17 4.59 0.90
CA SER A 163 8.64 4.06 -0.38
C SER A 163 10.13 3.74 -0.33
N ILE A 164 10.95 4.58 0.30
CA ILE A 164 12.37 4.29 0.53
C ILE A 164 12.55 3.06 1.43
N GLU A 165 11.78 2.97 2.51
CA GLU A 165 11.78 1.79 3.39
C GLU A 165 11.47 0.51 2.61
N ALA A 166 10.42 0.54 1.78
CA ALA A 166 10.04 -0.57 0.93
C ALA A 166 11.13 -0.95 -0.07
N LEU A 167 11.69 0.05 -0.76
CA LEU A 167 12.77 -0.15 -1.72
C LEU A 167 14.00 -0.76 -1.03
N LYS A 168 14.43 -0.23 0.11
CA LYS A 168 15.58 -0.79 0.87
C LYS A 168 15.33 -2.23 1.32
N LYS A 169 14.11 -2.54 1.73
CA LYS A 169 13.75 -3.90 2.19
C LYS A 169 13.81 -4.91 1.04
N HIS A 170 13.29 -4.54 -0.12
CA HIS A 170 13.02 -5.49 -1.21
C HIS A 170 14.08 -5.46 -2.33
N VAL A 171 14.87 -4.40 -2.43
CA VAL A 171 16.03 -4.29 -3.34
C VAL A 171 17.28 -4.74 -2.59
N VAL A 172 17.50 -6.05 -2.56
CA VAL A 172 18.54 -6.68 -1.71
C VAL A 172 19.95 -6.62 -2.31
N SER A 173 20.11 -6.22 -3.57
CA SER A 173 21.41 -6.06 -4.22
C SER A 173 21.42 -4.90 -5.22
N ILE A 174 22.63 -4.42 -5.52
CA ILE A 174 22.83 -3.36 -6.52
C ILE A 174 22.45 -3.83 -7.92
N ASP A 175 22.65 -5.11 -8.24
CA ASP A 175 22.27 -5.67 -9.54
C ASP A 175 20.75 -5.60 -9.75
N ILE A 176 19.98 -5.97 -8.71
CA ILE A 176 18.51 -5.85 -8.73
C ILE A 176 18.11 -4.38 -8.86
N LEU A 177 18.82 -3.47 -8.19
CA LEU A 177 18.57 -2.04 -8.34
C LEU A 177 18.76 -1.62 -9.79
N TYR A 178 19.87 -2.00 -10.44
CA TYR A 178 20.13 -1.65 -11.83
C TYR A 178 19.07 -2.23 -12.77
N GLU A 179 18.67 -3.48 -12.60
CA GLU A 179 17.58 -4.08 -13.39
C GLU A 179 16.28 -3.28 -13.26
N ILE A 180 15.90 -2.88 -12.04
CA ILE A 180 14.71 -2.06 -11.80
C ILE A 180 14.86 -0.69 -12.45
N LEU A 181 16.03 -0.06 -12.29
CA LEU A 181 16.30 1.29 -12.75
C LEU A 181 16.38 1.40 -14.28
N LEU A 182 16.78 0.33 -14.94
CA LEU A 182 16.88 0.25 -16.41
C LEU A 182 15.61 -0.29 -17.07
N ASP A 183 14.62 -0.74 -16.29
CA ASP A 183 13.31 -1.11 -16.81
C ASP A 183 12.62 0.11 -17.44
N ASP A 184 12.03 -0.08 -18.63
CA ASP A 184 11.36 0.99 -19.39
C ASP A 184 10.29 1.73 -18.57
N ASN A 185 9.62 1.04 -17.64
CA ASN A 185 8.61 1.67 -16.79
C ASN A 185 9.25 2.59 -15.74
N ALA A 186 10.39 2.21 -15.18
CA ALA A 186 11.06 3.00 -14.16
C ALA A 186 11.82 4.19 -14.77
N ILE A 187 12.44 3.98 -15.92
CA ILE A 187 13.33 4.98 -16.53
C ILE A 187 12.59 6.22 -17.04
N ASN A 188 11.35 6.01 -17.48
CA ASN A 188 10.45 7.07 -17.86
C ASN A 188 10.08 7.98 -16.67
N LEU A 189 10.15 7.47 -15.44
CA LEU A 189 9.86 8.23 -14.21
C LEU A 189 11.01 9.15 -13.78
N TYR A 190 12.21 9.01 -14.35
CA TYR A 190 13.37 9.77 -13.88
C TYR A 190 13.15 11.28 -13.94
N ASN A 191 13.24 11.89 -12.77
CA ASN A 191 13.36 13.32 -12.54
C ASN A 191 14.46 13.57 -11.49
N LYS A 192 14.83 14.84 -11.29
CA LYS A 192 15.91 15.20 -10.35
C LYS A 192 15.66 14.69 -8.93
N GLN A 193 14.43 14.79 -8.44
CA GLN A 193 14.07 14.38 -7.08
C GLN A 193 14.18 12.87 -6.91
N ILE A 194 13.62 12.09 -7.83
CA ILE A 194 13.68 10.62 -7.83
C ILE A 194 15.13 10.15 -7.87
N LEU A 195 15.92 10.66 -8.82
CA LEU A 195 17.33 10.31 -8.97
C LEU A 195 18.12 10.62 -7.71
N ARG A 196 17.90 11.80 -7.13
CA ARG A 196 18.56 12.20 -5.88
C ARG A 196 18.20 11.29 -4.71
N SER A 197 16.92 10.97 -4.55
CA SER A 197 16.45 10.04 -3.52
C SER A 197 17.07 8.67 -3.69
N ILE A 198 17.12 8.12 -4.91
CA ILE A 198 17.76 6.83 -5.21
C ILE A 198 19.26 6.88 -4.91
N MET A 199 19.97 7.91 -5.38
CA MET A 199 21.41 8.07 -5.12
C MET A 199 21.72 8.13 -3.62
N LEU A 200 21.02 8.98 -2.87
CA LEU A 200 21.20 9.08 -1.42
C LEU A 200 20.86 7.78 -0.68
N THR A 201 19.95 6.98 -1.23
CA THR A 201 19.46 5.75 -0.59
C THR A 201 20.38 4.56 -0.81
N PHE A 202 20.90 4.39 -2.04
CA PHE A 202 21.55 3.15 -2.47
C PHE A 202 23.03 3.31 -2.87
N PHE A 203 23.49 4.53 -3.14
CA PHE A 203 24.82 4.77 -3.68
C PHE A 203 25.77 5.34 -2.63
N THR A 204 25.94 4.60 -1.53
CA THR A 204 26.74 5.03 -0.38
C THR A 204 28.24 5.15 -0.68
N GLU A 205 28.71 4.60 -1.81
CA GLU A 205 30.11 4.57 -2.18
C GLU A 205 30.35 5.15 -3.58
N VAL A 206 31.49 5.84 -3.75
CA VAL A 206 31.85 6.49 -5.01
C VAL A 206 31.91 5.50 -6.18
N HIS A 207 32.39 4.29 -5.94
CA HIS A 207 32.54 3.28 -7.00
C HIS A 207 31.18 2.85 -7.58
N LEU A 208 30.14 2.69 -6.75
CA LEU A 208 28.77 2.37 -7.18
C LEU A 208 28.21 3.45 -8.11
N VAL A 209 28.53 4.71 -7.82
CA VAL A 209 28.11 5.85 -8.65
C VAL A 209 28.79 5.81 -10.02
N GLU A 210 30.07 5.45 -10.08
CA GLU A 210 30.80 5.30 -11.35
C GLU A 210 30.27 4.13 -12.18
N ASP A 211 29.94 3.01 -11.54
CA ASP A 211 29.42 1.84 -12.25
C ASP A 211 28.03 2.12 -12.82
N PHE A 212 27.15 2.75 -12.04
CA PHE A 212 25.85 3.21 -12.55
C PHE A 212 26.00 4.20 -13.72
N LYS A 213 26.97 5.13 -13.63
CA LYS A 213 27.26 6.04 -14.74
C LYS A 213 27.64 5.27 -16.00
N LYS A 214 28.56 4.30 -15.92
CA LYS A 214 28.98 3.49 -17.09
C LYS A 214 27.78 2.76 -17.69
N ILE A 215 26.96 2.14 -16.85
CA ILE A 215 25.75 1.42 -17.26
C ILE A 215 24.80 2.35 -18.02
N ILE A 216 24.48 3.51 -17.45
CA ILE A 216 23.57 4.48 -18.08
C ILE A 216 24.13 4.99 -19.41
N MET A 217 25.44 5.25 -19.51
CA MET A 217 26.06 5.69 -20.77
C MET A 217 26.00 4.62 -21.87
N ASN A 218 26.14 3.36 -21.50
CA ASN A 218 26.12 2.23 -22.42
C ASN A 218 24.71 1.70 -22.73
N SER A 219 23.69 2.17 -22.03
CA SER A 219 22.29 1.79 -22.28
C SER A 219 21.71 2.43 -23.55
N ASP A 220 20.55 1.95 -24.01
CA ASP A 220 19.82 2.48 -25.17
C ASP A 220 19.00 3.75 -24.88
N LEU A 221 19.23 4.37 -23.72
CA LEU A 221 18.54 5.60 -23.32
C LEU A 221 18.72 6.75 -24.31
N ASP A 222 17.68 7.57 -24.43
CA ASP A 222 17.78 8.82 -25.14
C ASP A 222 18.80 9.78 -24.48
N LEU A 223 19.33 10.69 -25.30
CA LEU A 223 20.38 11.60 -24.89
C LEU A 223 19.95 12.51 -23.74
N ALA A 224 18.69 12.97 -23.72
CA ALA A 224 18.18 13.89 -22.69
C ALA A 224 18.10 13.21 -21.32
N LYS A 225 17.67 11.95 -21.26
CA LYS A 225 17.66 11.14 -20.04
C LYS A 225 19.08 10.83 -19.56
N LYS A 226 20.00 10.48 -20.48
CA LYS A 226 21.42 10.31 -20.16
C LYS A 226 22.04 11.58 -19.57
N GLU A 227 21.74 12.74 -20.14
CA GLU A 227 22.20 14.04 -19.65
C GLU A 227 21.64 14.36 -18.26
N LEU A 228 20.34 14.12 -18.04
CA LEU A 228 19.70 14.31 -16.74
C LEU A 228 20.38 13.47 -15.66
N VAL A 229 20.55 12.17 -15.89
CA VAL A 229 21.21 11.26 -14.92
C VAL A 229 22.64 11.70 -14.65
N ASN A 230 23.41 12.03 -15.70
CA ASN A 230 24.78 12.52 -15.55
C ASN A 230 24.87 13.82 -14.73
N SER A 231 23.91 14.73 -14.91
CA SER A 231 23.88 16.00 -14.19
C SER A 231 23.64 15.79 -12.69
N GLU A 232 22.75 14.86 -12.33
CA GLU A 232 22.48 14.51 -10.94
C GLU A 232 23.66 13.73 -10.32
N ILE A 233 24.29 12.81 -11.06
CA ILE A 233 25.52 12.13 -10.62
C ILE A 233 26.63 13.14 -10.28
N LYS A 234 26.86 14.15 -11.13
CA LYS A 234 27.85 15.20 -10.87
C LYS A 234 27.52 15.97 -9.59
N THR A 235 26.25 16.30 -9.39
CA THR A 235 25.77 16.99 -8.19
C THR A 235 25.98 16.14 -6.94
N TYR A 236 25.63 14.85 -7.00
CA TYR A 236 25.77 13.92 -5.90
C TYR A 236 27.24 13.69 -5.49
N LYS A 237 28.15 13.55 -6.46
CA LYS A 237 29.60 13.42 -6.17
C LYS A 237 30.16 14.62 -5.42
N ARG A 238 29.70 15.84 -5.74
CA ARG A 238 30.10 17.05 -4.99
C ARG A 238 29.65 16.98 -3.54
N ILE A 239 28.44 16.46 -3.28
CA ILE A 239 27.91 16.26 -1.92
C ILE A 239 28.78 15.24 -1.17
N LEU A 240 29.08 14.09 -1.79
CA LEU A 240 29.93 13.06 -1.16
C LEU A 240 31.34 13.57 -0.83
N GLN A 241 31.95 14.33 -1.74
CA GLN A 241 33.27 14.92 -1.52
C GLN A 241 33.29 15.96 -0.40
N GLN A 242 32.19 16.70 -0.20
CA GLN A 242 32.04 17.66 0.91
C GLN A 242 31.78 16.98 2.26
N SER A 243 31.23 15.77 2.29
CA SER A 243 31.00 15.00 3.53
C SER A 243 32.20 14.21 4.05
N ILE A 244 33.30 14.16 3.27
CA ILE A 244 34.55 13.46 3.61
C ILE A 244 35.62 14.43 4.15
N LEU A 245 35.38 15.75 4.06
CA LEU A 245 36.19 16.83 4.63
C LEU A 245 35.60 17.32 5.95
#